data_AF-A0A417QD22-F1
#
_entry.id   AF-A0A417QD22-F1
#
_cell.length_a   1.000
_cell.length_b   1.000
_cell.length_c   1.000
_cell.angle_alpha   90.00
_cell.angle_beta   90.00
_cell.angle_gamma   90.00
#
_symmetry.space_group_name_H-M   'P 1'
#
loop_
_entity.id
_entity.type
_entity.pdbx_description
1 polymer ?
#
loop_
_entity_poly.entity_id
_entity_poly.type
_entity_poly.pdbx_seq_one_letter_code
_entity_poly.pdbx_strand_id
1 'polypeptide(L)'
;MATIVICLILVVICIVGIRSMINRTAHGCCGGGGDNVKKVKVKDKNVSHYPYTCTVGVSGMTCSNCKKRVENAFNEKEGVYAVVDLAKAQAVIHMKEKMPEDEIMSTIWQSGYEPDGLKFS
;
A
#
# COMPACT_ATOMS: atom_id res chain seq x y z
N MET A 1 29.22 -5.69 51.84
CA MET A 1 29.86 -6.47 50.75
C MET A 1 28.80 -7.08 49.84
N ALA A 2 27.95 -8.00 50.32
CA ALA A 2 26.92 -8.66 49.51
C ALA A 2 25.86 -7.71 48.89
N THR A 3 25.44 -6.66 49.62
CA THR A 3 24.46 -5.67 49.14
C THR A 3 24.95 -4.89 47.92
N ILE A 4 26.23 -4.52 47.91
CA ILE A 4 26.87 -3.79 46.80
C ILE A 4 26.92 -4.68 45.55
N VAL A 5 27.26 -5.96 45.71
CA VAL A 5 27.31 -6.92 44.61
C VAL A 5 25.92 -7.13 43.98
N ILE A 6 24.87 -7.24 44.80
CA ILE A 6 23.49 -7.35 44.31
C ILE A 6 23.06 -6.10 43.54
N CYS A 7 23.36 -4.89 44.05
CA CYS A 7 23.06 -3.65 43.36
C CYS A 7 23.77 -3.55 42.01
N LEU A 8 25.04 -3.95 41.91
CA LEU A 8 25.78 -3.95 40.65
C LEU A 8 25.18 -4.92 39.63
N ILE A 9 24.74 -6.10 40.06
CA ILE A 9 24.09 -7.09 39.19
C ILE A 9 22.76 -6.54 38.65
N LEU A 10 21.93 -5.91 39.50
CA LEU A 10 20.67 -5.30 39.07
C LEU A 10 20.89 -4.17 38.06
N VAL A 11 21.89 -3.31 38.30
CA VAL A 11 22.25 -2.24 37.36
C VAL A 11 22.68 -2.80 36.01
N VAL A 12 23.49 -3.87 35.99
CA VAL A 12 23.90 -4.52 34.73
C VAL A 12 22.71 -5.12 34.00
N ILE A 13 21.79 -5.80 34.69
CA ILE A 13 20.56 -6.35 34.09
C ILE A 13 19.67 -5.24 33.54
N CYS A 14 19.53 -4.12 34.26
CA CYS A 14 18.79 -2.94 33.78
C CYS A 14 19.46 -2.35 32.52
N ILE A 15 20.78 -2.19 32.50
CA ILE A 15 21.50 -1.66 31.33
C ILE A 15 21.36 -2.59 30.12
N VAL A 16 21.50 -3.91 30.31
CA VAL A 16 21.33 -4.90 29.24
C VAL A 16 19.88 -4.94 28.75
N GLY A 17 18.91 -4.86 29.66
CA GLY A 17 17.48 -4.77 29.36
C GLY A 17 17.14 -3.52 28.55
N ILE A 18 17.63 -2.35 28.97
CA ILE A 18 17.45 -1.07 28.26
C ILE A 18 18.11 -1.12 26.88
N ARG A 19 19.36 -1.61 26.77
CA ARG A 19 20.03 -1.80 25.48
C ARG A 19 19.28 -2.76 24.57
N SER A 20 18.75 -3.85 25.10
CA SER A 20 17.96 -4.82 24.34
C SER A 20 16.63 -4.20 23.88
N MET A 21 15.99 -3.40 24.73
CA MET A 21 14.75 -2.71 24.40
C MET A 21 14.97 -1.65 23.30
N ILE A 22 16.05 -0.88 23.37
CA ILE A 22 16.43 0.10 22.33
C ILE A 22 16.74 -0.61 21.01
N ASN A 23 17.47 -1.74 21.04
CA ASN A 23 17.78 -2.52 19.84
C ASN A 23 16.54 -3.24 19.26
N ARG A 24 15.56 -3.60 20.10
CA ARG A 24 14.27 -4.14 19.67
C ARG A 24 13.32 -3.06 19.14
N THR A 25 13.42 -1.80 19.59
CA THR A 25 12.70 -0.69 18.96
C THR A 25 13.29 -0.24 17.62
N ALA A 26 14.53 -0.62 17.31
CA ALA A 26 15.10 -0.44 15.96
C ALA A 26 14.45 -1.37 14.91
N HIS A 27 13.88 -2.50 15.35
CA HIS A 27 13.06 -3.40 14.54
C HIS A 27 11.66 -3.45 15.14
N GLY A 28 10.91 -2.35 14.96
CA GLY A 28 9.65 -2.10 15.64
C GLY A 28 8.66 -3.27 15.64
N CYS A 29 8.04 -3.50 16.80
CA CYS A 29 6.93 -4.43 17.02
C CYS A 29 5.57 -3.87 16.55
N CYS A 30 5.58 -2.75 15.84
CA CYS A 30 4.48 -2.23 15.05
C CYS A 30 5.14 -1.64 13.80
N GLY A 31 4.74 -2.11 12.62
CA GLY A 31 5.44 -1.89 11.36
C GLY A 31 5.47 -0.43 10.89
N GLY A 32 6.25 0.41 11.58
CA GLY A 32 6.60 1.77 11.15
C GLY A 32 7.65 1.79 10.05
N GLY A 33 7.71 0.74 9.23
CA GLY A 33 8.40 0.80 7.95
C GLY A 33 7.51 1.65 7.07
N GLY A 34 7.77 2.96 6.98
CA GLY A 34 7.10 3.84 6.04
C GLY A 34 7.15 3.20 4.66
N ASP A 35 6.04 2.58 4.28
CA ASP A 35 5.91 1.82 3.06
C ASP A 35 5.97 2.81 1.91
N ASN A 36 7.19 3.10 1.45
CA ASN A 36 7.42 3.70 0.15
C ASN A 36 6.98 2.68 -0.89
N VAL A 37 5.66 2.58 -1.12
CA VAL A 37 5.08 1.85 -2.23
C VAL A 37 5.68 2.47 -3.48
N LYS A 38 6.65 1.78 -4.08
CA LYS A 38 7.31 2.21 -5.31
C LYS A 38 6.22 2.32 -6.36
N LYS A 39 6.01 3.52 -6.88
CA LYS A 39 5.03 3.76 -7.94
C LYS A 39 5.49 3.01 -9.19
N VAL A 40 4.65 2.11 -9.69
CA VAL A 40 4.89 1.39 -10.94
C VAL A 40 4.83 2.42 -12.07
N LYS A 41 5.91 2.50 -12.85
CA LYS A 41 6.02 3.46 -13.95
C LYS A 41 5.29 2.91 -15.16
N VAL A 42 4.11 3.45 -15.46
CA VAL A 42 3.42 3.14 -16.71
C VAL A 42 4.23 3.67 -17.88
N LYS A 43 4.38 2.84 -18.92
CA LYS A 43 5.13 3.15 -20.15
C LYS A 43 4.52 4.34 -20.92
N ASP A 44 3.22 4.55 -20.78
CA ASP A 44 2.48 5.61 -21.45
C ASP A 44 1.58 6.31 -20.43
N LYS A 45 1.67 7.64 -20.33
CA LYS A 45 0.82 8.47 -19.45
C LYS A 45 -0.17 9.31 -20.24
N ASN A 46 -0.16 9.19 -21.57
CA ASN A 46 -1.03 10.00 -22.40
C ASN A 46 -2.40 9.32 -22.50
N VAL A 47 -3.39 9.90 -21.82
CA VAL A 47 -4.76 9.39 -21.78
C VAL A 47 -5.37 9.24 -23.18
N SER A 48 -4.93 10.04 -24.17
CA SER A 48 -5.41 9.95 -25.56
C SER A 48 -5.06 8.64 -26.28
N HIS A 49 -4.10 7.86 -25.77
CA HIS A 49 -3.73 6.55 -26.34
C HIS A 49 -4.60 5.38 -25.84
N TYR A 50 -5.60 5.65 -25.00
CA TYR A 50 -6.44 4.64 -24.37
C TYR A 50 -7.90 4.81 -24.82
N PRO A 51 -8.38 4.01 -25.78
CA PRO A 51 -9.74 4.13 -26.33
C PRO A 51 -10.83 3.67 -25.36
N TYR A 52 -10.48 2.92 -24.31
CA TYR A 52 -11.43 2.40 -23.33
C TYR A 52 -11.14 2.99 -21.95
N THR A 53 -12.20 3.46 -21.27
CA THR A 53 -12.10 3.97 -19.91
C THR A 53 -13.17 3.32 -19.03
N CYS A 54 -12.79 2.94 -17.82
CA CYS A 54 -13.69 2.38 -16.82
C CYS A 54 -13.52 3.15 -15.51
N THR A 55 -14.64 3.41 -14.83
CA THR A 55 -14.64 3.98 -13.48
C THR A 55 -15.25 2.96 -12.53
N VAL A 56 -14.53 2.66 -11.46
CA VAL A 56 -14.96 1.71 -10.42
C VAL A 56 -14.87 2.38 -9.05
N GLY A 57 -15.90 2.27 -8.23
CA GLY A 57 -15.82 2.69 -6.84
C GLY A 57 -14.92 1.73 -6.07
N VAL A 58 -14.10 2.22 -5.14
CA VAL A 58 -13.24 1.36 -4.31
C VAL A 58 -13.36 1.79 -2.86
N SER A 59 -13.87 0.88 -2.04
CA SER A 59 -14.06 1.06 -0.60
C SER A 59 -12.79 0.71 0.17
N GLY A 60 -12.56 1.41 1.29
CA GLY A 60 -11.43 1.15 2.20
C GLY A 60 -10.14 1.93 1.90
N MET A 61 -10.10 2.76 0.85
CA MET A 61 -8.96 3.65 0.59
C MET A 61 -9.00 4.90 1.47
N THR A 62 -8.15 4.96 2.49
CA THR A 62 -8.10 6.09 3.45
C THR A 62 -6.83 6.93 3.35
N CYS A 63 -5.83 6.48 2.59
CA CYS A 63 -4.50 7.09 2.58
C CYS A 63 -3.91 7.18 1.16
N SER A 64 -2.97 8.11 0.94
CA SER A 64 -2.28 8.23 -0.35
C SER A 64 -1.53 6.95 -0.74
N ASN A 65 -1.07 6.17 0.24
CA ASN A 65 -0.41 4.90 -0.02
C ASN A 65 -1.40 3.80 -0.44
N CYS A 66 -2.60 3.84 0.13
CA CYS A 66 -3.72 2.97 -0.19
C CYS A 66 -4.13 3.17 -1.65
N LYS A 67 -4.26 4.45 -2.07
CA LYS A 67 -4.43 4.82 -3.48
C LYS A 67 -3.31 4.25 -4.36
N LYS A 68 -2.04 4.45 -4.00
CA LYS A 68 -0.90 3.97 -4.79
C LYS A 68 -0.89 2.45 -4.97
N ARG A 69 -1.32 1.68 -3.98
CA ARG A 69 -1.43 0.21 -4.10
C ARG A 69 -2.40 -0.18 -5.20
N VAL A 70 -3.60 0.42 -5.19
CA VAL A 70 -4.62 0.16 -6.22
C VAL A 70 -4.12 0.61 -7.59
N GLU A 71 -3.57 1.83 -7.70
CA GLU A 71 -3.00 2.32 -8.96
C GLU A 71 -1.91 1.37 -9.49
N ASN A 72 -1.03 0.88 -8.61
CA ASN A 72 0.05 -0.04 -8.98
C ASN A 72 -0.47 -1.37 -9.51
N ALA A 73 -1.45 -1.99 -8.86
CA ALA A 73 -2.00 -3.29 -9.27
C ALA A 73 -2.49 -3.27 -10.73
N PHE A 74 -3.06 -2.15 -11.16
CA PHE A 74 -3.44 -1.94 -12.55
C PHE A 74 -2.28 -1.52 -13.45
N ASN A 75 -1.42 -0.62 -12.98
CA ASN A 75 -0.26 -0.13 -13.72
C ASN A 75 0.81 -1.20 -13.98
N GLU A 76 0.78 -2.33 -13.26
CA GLU A 76 1.57 -3.53 -13.52
C GLU A 76 1.14 -4.26 -14.78
N LYS A 77 -0.13 -4.13 -15.19
CA LYS A 77 -0.63 -4.70 -16.44
C LYS A 77 -0.21 -3.84 -17.62
N GLU A 78 0.27 -4.48 -18.68
CA GLU A 78 0.67 -3.76 -19.90
C GLU A 78 -0.53 -3.14 -20.59
N GLY A 79 -0.39 -1.91 -21.07
CA GLY A 79 -1.48 -1.21 -21.75
C GLY A 79 -2.60 -0.72 -20.82
N VAL A 80 -2.37 -0.68 -19.51
CA VAL A 80 -3.31 -0.14 -18.51
C VAL A 80 -2.68 1.06 -17.81
N TYR A 81 -3.50 2.09 -17.57
CA TYR A 81 -3.15 3.26 -16.78
C TYR A 81 -4.27 3.59 -15.81
N ALA A 82 -4.03 3.36 -14.51
CA ALA A 82 -4.99 3.66 -13.46
C ALA A 82 -4.67 4.96 -12.73
N VAL A 83 -5.72 5.73 -12.48
CA VAL A 83 -5.72 6.97 -11.72
C VAL A 83 -6.81 6.89 -10.67
N VAL A 84 -6.45 7.04 -9.40
CA VAL A 84 -7.41 6.95 -8.29
C VAL A 84 -7.73 8.33 -7.73
N ASP A 85 -9.01 8.61 -7.53
CA ASP A 85 -9.52 9.81 -6.85
C ASP A 85 -10.03 9.47 -5.46
N LEU A 86 -9.22 9.78 -4.43
CA LEU A 86 -9.59 9.57 -3.03
C LEU A 86 -10.78 10.43 -2.60
N ALA A 87 -10.95 11.63 -3.18
CA ALA A 87 -12.06 12.52 -2.86
C ALA A 87 -13.42 11.95 -3.27
N LYS A 88 -13.45 11.11 -4.31
CA LYS A 88 -14.66 10.44 -4.82
C LYS A 88 -14.72 8.95 -4.47
N ALA A 89 -13.70 8.43 -3.79
CA ALA A 89 -13.50 6.99 -3.56
C ALA A 89 -13.63 6.16 -4.84
N GLN A 90 -13.05 6.64 -5.95
CA GLN A 90 -13.17 6.03 -7.28
C GLN A 90 -11.81 5.81 -7.92
N ALA A 91 -11.69 4.75 -8.71
CA ALA A 91 -10.55 4.46 -9.57
C ALA A 91 -10.98 4.55 -11.03
N VAL A 92 -10.27 5.37 -11.81
CA VAL A 92 -10.42 5.50 -13.26
C VAL A 92 -9.31 4.68 -13.91
N ILE A 93 -9.69 3.68 -14.69
CA ILE A 93 -8.79 2.79 -15.41
C ILE A 93 -8.90 3.08 -16.90
N HIS A 94 -7.80 3.55 -17.48
CA HIS A 94 -7.62 3.69 -18.91
C HIS A 94 -6.95 2.44 -19.46
N MET A 95 -7.53 1.83 -20.48
CA MET A 95 -7.05 0.55 -21.03
C MET A 95 -6.93 0.63 -22.57
N LYS A 96 -5.83 0.09 -23.11
CA LYS A 96 -5.60 0.02 -24.56
C LYS A 96 -6.47 -1.05 -25.21
N GLU A 97 -6.70 -2.13 -24.48
CA GLU A 97 -7.57 -3.25 -24.86
C GLU A 97 -8.72 -3.37 -23.88
N LYS A 98 -9.88 -3.83 -24.35
CA LYS A 98 -11.06 -3.98 -23.51
C LYS A 98 -10.86 -5.12 -22.52
N MET A 99 -10.78 -4.77 -21.24
CA MET A 99 -10.70 -5.71 -20.12
C MET A 99 -12.12 -6.07 -19.64
N PRO A 100 -12.40 -7.36 -19.35
CA PRO A 100 -13.68 -7.74 -18.77
C PRO A 100 -13.80 -7.20 -17.34
N GLU A 101 -15.04 -6.89 -16.94
CA GLU A 101 -15.37 -6.41 -15.59
C GLU A 101 -14.80 -7.33 -14.49
N ASP A 102 -14.88 -8.64 -14.72
CA ASP A 102 -14.47 -9.67 -13.77
C ASP A 102 -12.97 -9.58 -13.43
N GLU A 103 -12.15 -9.23 -14.44
CA GLU A 103 -10.71 -9.09 -14.26
C GLU A 103 -10.36 -7.78 -13.52
N ILE A 104 -11.14 -6.71 -13.76
CA ILE A 104 -11.00 -5.44 -13.03
C ILE A 104 -11.35 -5.65 -11.56
N MET A 105 -12.48 -6.30 -11.28
CA MET A 105 -12.90 -6.61 -9.91
C MET A 105 -11.90 -7.52 -9.22
N SER A 106 -11.45 -8.60 -9.88
CA SER A 106 -10.43 -9.51 -9.34
C SER A 106 -9.13 -8.80 -8.99
N THR A 107 -8.70 -7.82 -9.80
CA THR A 107 -7.49 -7.03 -9.52
C THR A 107 -7.65 -6.20 -8.25
N ILE A 108 -8.83 -5.62 -8.00
CA ILE A 108 -9.13 -4.84 -6.79
C ILE A 108 -9.17 -5.76 -5.55
N TRP A 109 -9.79 -6.93 -5.68
CA TRP A 109 -9.81 -7.94 -4.61
C TRP A 109 -8.40 -8.42 -4.25
N GLN A 110 -7.55 -8.70 -5.25
CA GLN A 110 -6.15 -9.06 -5.04
C GLN A 110 -5.34 -7.93 -4.37
N SER A 111 -5.77 -6.68 -4.55
CA SER A 111 -5.18 -5.51 -3.90
C SER A 111 -5.62 -5.37 -2.43
N GLY A 112 -6.60 -6.14 -1.98
CA GLY A 112 -7.16 -6.11 -0.63
C GLY A 112 -8.23 -5.04 -0.42
N TYR A 113 -8.91 -4.61 -1.49
CA TYR A 113 -9.98 -3.62 -1.42
C TYR A 113 -11.29 -4.16 -2.00
N GLU A 114 -12.39 -3.50 -1.66
CA GLU A 114 -13.73 -3.87 -2.13
C GLU A 114 -14.17 -2.95 -3.29
N PRO A 115 -14.51 -3.51 -4.47
CA PRO A 115 -15.10 -2.74 -5.56
C PRO A 115 -16.57 -2.38 -5.24
N ASP A 116 -16.91 -1.10 -5.33
CA ASP A 116 -18.24 -0.54 -5.13
C ASP A 116 -18.77 0.02 -6.46
N GLY A 117 -19.34 -0.87 -7.27
CA GLY A 117 -19.95 -0.52 -8.56
C GLY A 117 -18.93 -0.21 -9.67
N LEU A 118 -19.27 -0.61 -10.89
CA LEU A 118 -18.42 -0.46 -12.08
C LEU A 118 -19.20 0.21 -13.21
N LYS A 119 -18.57 1.18 -13.88
CA LYS A 119 -19.15 1.95 -14.99
C LYS A 119 -18.15 2.06 -16.14
N PHE A 120 -18.51 1.52 -17.30
CA PHE A 120 -17.76 1.73 -18.53
C PHE A 120 -18.17 3.07 -19.18
N SER A 121 -17.19 3.82 -19.68
CA SER A 121 -17.39 5.08 -20.41
C SER A 121 -16.82 5.03 -21.81
#